data_AF-A0A3M2AS09-F1
#
_entry.id   AF-A0A3M2AS09-F1
#
_cell.length_a   1.000
_cell.length_b   1.000
_cell.length_c   1.000
_cell.angle_alpha   90.00
_cell.angle_beta   90.00
_cell.angle_gamma   90.00
#
_symmetry.space_group_name_H-M   'P 1'
#
loop_
_entity.id
_entity.type
_entity.pdbx_description
1 polymer ?
#
loop_
_entity_poly.entity_id
_entity_poly.type
_entity_poly.pdbx_seq_one_letter_code
_entity_poly.pdbx_strand_id
1 'polypeptide(L)'
;MEPRDLEHPTSSGETLPCGGLVTQSPGGASRGASQWGDGVQSLPPGATRSDQALAHEAGHRAPRTAHPGAGETARPAGRTRRRSAPAVCSSGAEINQKQDRRLYSLAKIFAETASIHAAATAIMQLEPWDFMAVYYDAIDHFCHGFMRYRPPRSPWIPEQDFELYHGVVEAAYRFHDLMLGALMTLAGEDTTIVIASDHGFHPDRLRPQHLPNEPAGPAEEHRPYGILAMKGPGIKRDELVFGATLLDVTPTLLTLFGLPVGRDMDGKVLVTAFD
;
A
#
# COMPACT_ATOMS: atom_id res chain seq x y z
N MET A 1 59.67 -34.52 -24.02
CA MET A 1 58.57 -34.13 -24.92
C MET A 1 57.38 -33.88 -24.01
N GLU A 2 57.09 -32.59 -23.80
CA GLU A 2 56.18 -32.00 -22.80
C GLU A 2 54.74 -32.52 -22.87
N PRO A 3 53.99 -32.57 -21.74
CA PRO A 3 52.55 -32.74 -21.73
C PRO A 3 51.84 -31.39 -21.98
N ARG A 4 50.78 -31.41 -22.79
CA ARG A 4 50.02 -30.22 -23.21
C ARG A 4 48.96 -29.82 -22.17
N ASP A 5 48.91 -28.53 -21.91
CA ASP A 5 47.94 -27.83 -21.06
C ASP A 5 46.51 -27.81 -21.63
N LEU A 6 45.58 -27.74 -20.68
CA LEU A 6 44.13 -27.59 -20.82
C LEU A 6 43.77 -26.12 -21.11
N GLU A 7 42.97 -25.86 -22.14
CA GLU A 7 42.25 -24.59 -22.31
C GLU A 7 40.75 -24.77 -22.08
N HIS A 8 40.18 -23.91 -21.24
CA HIS A 8 38.75 -23.76 -20.99
C HIS A 8 38.08 -22.90 -22.08
N PRO A 9 36.88 -23.25 -22.57
CA PRO A 9 36.10 -22.39 -23.45
C PRO A 9 35.25 -21.38 -22.67
N THR A 10 35.28 -20.13 -23.11
CA THR A 10 34.39 -19.03 -22.71
C THR A 10 33.07 -19.12 -23.47
N SER A 11 31.94 -19.08 -22.77
CA SER A 11 30.60 -19.00 -23.38
C SER A 11 30.11 -17.56 -23.46
N SER A 12 29.94 -17.08 -24.70
CA SER A 12 29.17 -15.89 -25.04
C SER A 12 27.67 -16.23 -25.05
N GLY A 13 26.90 -15.67 -24.13
CA GLY A 13 25.44 -15.81 -24.09
C GLY A 13 24.77 -14.82 -25.04
N GLU A 14 24.14 -15.36 -26.08
CA GLU A 14 23.22 -14.64 -26.96
C GLU A 14 21.91 -14.31 -26.23
N THR A 15 21.45 -13.07 -26.36
CA THR A 15 20.16 -12.57 -25.85
C THR A 15 19.05 -12.84 -26.86
N LEU A 16 18.04 -13.62 -26.46
CA LEU A 16 16.80 -13.83 -27.20
C LEU A 16 15.86 -12.61 -27.06
N PRO A 17 15.14 -12.19 -28.11
CA PRO A 17 14.14 -11.13 -28.02
C PRO A 17 12.79 -11.69 -27.52
N CYS A 18 12.30 -11.16 -26.41
CA CYS A 18 10.91 -11.38 -25.97
C CYS A 18 9.94 -10.61 -26.87
N GLY A 19 9.23 -11.34 -27.72
CA GLY A 19 8.06 -10.83 -28.43
C GLY A 19 6.87 -10.68 -27.48
N GLY A 20 6.43 -9.44 -27.24
CA GLY A 20 5.15 -9.14 -26.61
C GLY A 20 4.07 -8.96 -27.67
N LEU A 21 3.14 -9.91 -27.75
CA LEU A 21 1.98 -9.87 -28.62
C LEU A 21 0.98 -8.82 -28.11
N VAL A 22 0.56 -7.92 -29.00
CA VAL A 22 -0.46 -6.90 -28.79
C VAL A 22 -1.84 -7.54 -28.80
N THR A 23 -2.66 -7.29 -27.79
CA THR A 23 -4.13 -7.47 -27.87
C THR A 23 -4.82 -6.20 -27.39
N GLN A 24 -5.59 -5.58 -28.29
CA GLN A 24 -6.49 -4.47 -27.99
C GLN A 24 -7.80 -5.01 -27.42
N SER A 25 -8.30 -4.42 -26.34
CA SER A 25 -9.72 -4.55 -25.94
C SER A 25 -10.52 -3.38 -26.52
N PRO A 26 -11.79 -3.58 -26.93
CA PRO A 26 -12.58 -2.56 -27.58
C PRO A 26 -13.01 -1.46 -26.60
N GLY A 27 -13.05 -0.23 -27.09
CA GLY A 27 -13.39 0.96 -26.33
C GLY A 27 -14.77 0.91 -25.67
N GLY A 28 -14.78 1.18 -24.38
CA GLY A 28 -15.95 1.56 -23.59
C GLY A 28 -15.50 2.62 -22.61
N ALA A 29 -16.05 3.82 -22.70
CA ALA A 29 -15.69 4.95 -21.86
C ALA A 29 -15.97 4.64 -20.38
N SER A 30 -14.92 4.61 -19.55
CA SER A 30 -15.04 4.49 -18.10
C SER A 30 -15.48 5.83 -17.50
N ARG A 31 -16.79 6.01 -17.34
CA ARG A 31 -17.35 6.96 -16.37
C ARG A 31 -17.55 6.21 -15.07
N GLY A 32 -16.62 6.31 -14.13
CA GLY A 32 -16.75 5.61 -12.84
C GLY A 32 -15.50 5.63 -11.98
N ALA A 33 -14.83 6.77 -11.84
CA ALA A 33 -13.73 6.94 -10.90
C ALA A 33 -13.67 8.40 -10.44
N SER A 34 -14.67 8.86 -9.68
CA SER A 34 -14.59 10.19 -9.03
C SER A 34 -15.55 10.39 -7.84
N GLN A 35 -16.07 9.34 -7.21
CA GLN A 35 -17.00 9.49 -6.07
C GLN A 35 -16.69 8.50 -4.95
N TRP A 36 -15.50 8.61 -4.38
CA TRP A 36 -15.24 8.10 -3.03
C TRP A 36 -14.61 9.24 -2.24
N GLY A 37 -15.47 10.17 -1.81
CA GLY A 37 -15.06 11.37 -1.10
C GLY A 37 -16.15 12.43 -1.15
N ASP A 38 -17.30 12.14 -0.53
CA ASP A 38 -18.25 13.12 0.03
C ASP A 38 -19.47 12.39 0.58
N GLY A 39 -19.32 11.81 1.76
CA GLY A 39 -20.36 11.06 2.47
C GLY A 39 -20.66 11.62 3.85
N VAL A 40 -20.70 12.95 4.02
CA VAL A 40 -21.27 13.56 5.23
C VAL A 40 -22.75 13.80 4.97
N GLN A 41 -23.59 12.84 5.38
CA GLN A 41 -25.04 13.07 5.42
C GLN A 41 -25.33 14.16 6.46
N SER A 42 -25.83 15.30 6.00
CA SER A 42 -26.34 16.39 6.84
C SER A 42 -27.55 15.91 7.66
N LEU A 43 -27.50 16.04 8.98
CA LEU A 43 -28.64 15.80 9.87
C LEU A 43 -29.77 16.83 9.60
N PRO A 44 -31.05 16.43 9.68
CA PRO A 44 -32.16 17.37 9.64
C PRO A 44 -32.14 18.28 10.90
N PRO A 45 -32.57 19.55 10.78
CA PRO A 45 -32.51 20.50 11.89
C PRO A 45 -33.49 20.10 12.99
N GLY A 46 -32.96 19.78 14.19
CA GLY A 46 -33.79 19.60 15.41
C GLY A 46 -33.37 18.52 16.40
N ALA A 47 -32.36 17.69 16.14
CA ALA A 47 -31.97 16.61 17.07
C ALA A 47 -30.88 17.06 18.06
N THR A 48 -31.18 17.02 19.37
CA THR A 48 -30.22 17.27 20.46
C THR A 48 -29.56 15.98 20.93
N ARG A 49 -28.24 16.04 21.23
CA ARG A 49 -27.42 14.95 21.78
C ARG A 49 -27.83 14.61 23.22
N SER A 50 -28.82 13.74 23.41
CA SER A 50 -29.07 13.13 24.74
C SER A 50 -29.90 11.83 24.76
N ASP A 51 -30.38 11.30 23.62
CA ASP A 51 -31.29 10.12 23.61
C ASP A 51 -30.67 8.81 23.09
N GLN A 52 -29.37 8.58 23.29
CA GLN A 52 -28.76 7.27 22.97
C GLN A 52 -27.93 6.70 24.13
N ALA A 53 -28.54 6.60 25.31
CA ALA A 53 -28.08 5.70 26.34
C ALA A 53 -29.31 5.05 26.98
N LEU A 54 -29.57 3.79 26.62
CA LEU A 54 -30.31 2.75 27.34
C LEU A 54 -30.96 1.78 26.32
N ALA A 55 -30.27 0.68 26.00
CA ALA A 55 -30.84 -0.65 25.75
C ALA A 55 -29.80 -1.55 25.07
N HIS A 56 -29.05 -2.32 25.85
CA HIS A 56 -28.89 -3.78 25.70
C HIS A 56 -27.75 -4.28 26.61
N GLU A 57 -28.08 -4.51 27.88
CA GLU A 57 -27.45 -5.54 28.68
C GLU A 57 -28.37 -6.77 28.64
N ALA A 58 -27.90 -7.88 28.06
CA ALA A 58 -28.31 -9.22 28.47
C ALA A 58 -27.38 -10.28 27.88
N GLY A 59 -26.48 -10.78 28.72
CA GLY A 59 -26.09 -12.20 28.72
C GLY A 59 -24.91 -12.61 27.84
N HIS A 60 -23.70 -12.57 28.40
CA HIS A 60 -22.85 -13.77 28.48
C HIS A 60 -21.81 -13.62 29.61
N ARG A 61 -21.90 -14.52 30.60
CA ARG A 61 -20.90 -14.69 31.66
C ARG A 61 -19.71 -15.49 31.11
N ALA A 62 -18.50 -14.96 31.27
CA ALA A 62 -17.27 -15.73 31.27
C ALA A 62 -16.58 -15.62 32.65
N PRO A 63 -15.94 -16.68 33.16
CA PRO A 63 -15.51 -16.74 34.55
C PRO A 63 -14.25 -15.93 34.82
N ARG A 64 -14.26 -15.20 35.94
CA ARG A 64 -13.11 -14.54 36.55
C ARG A 64 -12.22 -15.58 37.23
N THR A 65 -10.95 -15.62 36.89
CA THR A 65 -9.88 -16.09 37.78
C THR A 65 -8.83 -15.00 37.88
N ALA A 66 -8.62 -14.53 39.11
CA ALA A 66 -7.58 -13.60 39.48
C ALA A 66 -6.38 -14.39 40.00
N HIS A 67 -5.17 -14.00 39.64
CA HIS A 67 -4.00 -14.15 40.50
C HIS A 67 -3.08 -12.93 40.38
N PRO A 68 -2.56 -12.40 41.51
CA PRO A 68 -1.67 -11.24 41.54
C PRO A 68 -0.19 -11.68 41.53
N GLY A 69 0.68 -10.82 41.00
CA GLY A 69 2.11 -10.85 41.35
C GLY A 69 3.07 -10.81 40.16
N ALA A 70 3.55 -9.60 39.84
CA ALA A 70 4.90 -9.31 39.35
C ALA A 70 4.99 -7.78 39.31
N GLY A 71 5.73 -7.12 40.20
CA GLY A 71 7.19 -7.22 40.21
C GLY A 71 7.71 -6.09 39.33
N GLU A 72 7.80 -4.91 39.92
CA GLU A 72 8.38 -3.70 39.34
C GLU A 72 9.81 -4.01 38.89
N THR A 73 10.03 -4.20 37.58
CA THR A 73 11.36 -4.41 37.02
C THR A 73 11.87 -3.10 36.43
N ALA A 74 13.01 -2.68 36.97
CA ALA A 74 13.71 -1.45 36.65
C ALA A 74 14.03 -1.34 35.14
N ARG A 75 13.83 -0.14 34.58
CA ARG A 75 14.35 0.23 33.26
C ARG A 75 15.86 0.43 33.35
N PRO A 76 16.70 -0.27 32.56
CA PRO A 76 18.06 0.18 32.34
C PRO A 76 18.06 1.29 31.29
N ALA A 77 18.81 2.34 31.61
CA ALA A 77 19.09 3.48 30.75
C ALA A 77 19.91 3.07 29.50
N GLY A 78 19.79 3.86 28.44
CA GLY A 78 20.86 4.03 27.45
C GLY A 78 20.53 3.57 26.05
N ARG A 79 20.84 4.46 25.09
CA ARG A 79 20.83 4.28 23.64
C ARG A 79 19.47 4.44 22.97
N THR A 80 19.05 5.70 22.84
CA THR A 80 18.27 6.16 21.69
C THR A 80 19.03 5.79 20.42
N ARG A 81 18.79 4.57 19.90
CA ARG A 81 18.96 4.28 18.48
C ARG A 81 18.07 5.31 17.79
N ARG A 82 18.68 6.30 17.15
CA ARG A 82 18.04 7.10 16.11
C ARG A 82 17.49 6.05 15.13
N ARG A 83 16.20 5.71 15.24
CA ARG A 83 15.51 4.95 14.20
C ARG A 83 15.64 5.85 12.98
N SER A 84 16.56 5.48 12.10
CA SER A 84 16.79 6.16 10.84
C SER A 84 15.47 6.11 10.09
N ALA A 85 14.68 7.19 10.18
CA ALA A 85 13.65 7.45 9.20
C ALA A 85 14.32 7.31 7.82
N PRO A 86 13.67 6.67 6.84
CA PRO A 86 14.22 6.61 5.49
C PRO A 86 14.60 8.04 5.10
N ALA A 87 15.84 8.24 4.65
CA ALA A 87 16.35 9.55 4.29
C ALA A 87 15.64 9.99 3.01
N VAL A 88 14.45 10.60 3.14
CA VAL A 88 13.58 11.01 2.03
C VAL A 88 14.25 12.14 1.21
N CYS A 89 15.07 12.98 1.85
CA CYS A 89 15.95 13.97 1.21
C CYS A 89 17.23 14.14 2.03
N SER A 90 18.40 13.79 1.49
CA SER A 90 19.70 13.97 2.17
C SER A 90 20.07 15.45 2.36
N SER A 91 19.51 16.36 1.57
CA SER A 91 19.79 17.81 1.59
C SER A 91 18.59 18.66 2.05
N GLY A 92 17.62 18.08 2.76
CA GLY A 92 16.37 18.75 3.12
C GLY A 92 16.54 20.04 3.96
N ALA A 93 17.64 20.17 4.69
CA ALA A 93 17.94 21.37 5.48
C ALA A 93 18.27 22.62 4.64
N GLU A 94 18.61 22.43 3.36
CA GLU A 94 19.04 23.51 2.45
C GLU A 94 17.85 24.11 1.66
N ILE A 95 16.66 23.50 1.75
CA ILE A 95 15.49 23.93 0.98
C ILE A 95 14.74 25.04 1.74
N ASN A 96 14.69 26.24 1.15
CA ASN A 96 13.90 27.34 1.67
C ASN A 96 12.39 27.06 1.54
N GLN A 97 11.75 26.64 2.64
CA GLN A 97 10.33 26.28 2.68
C GLN A 97 9.36 27.45 2.40
N LYS A 98 9.81 28.71 2.42
CA LYS A 98 8.98 29.85 1.97
C LYS A 98 8.86 29.91 0.45
N GLN A 99 9.82 29.33 -0.27
CA GLN A 99 9.88 29.31 -1.74
C GLN A 99 9.50 27.93 -2.29
N ASP A 100 9.80 26.86 -1.55
CA ASP A 100 9.53 25.49 -1.95
C ASP A 100 8.83 24.71 -0.84
N ARG A 101 7.53 24.50 -0.98
CA ARG A 101 6.70 23.79 0.00
C ARG A 101 6.70 22.27 -0.17
N ARG A 102 7.49 21.70 -1.09
CA ARG A 102 7.48 20.25 -1.36
C ARG A 102 7.89 19.42 -0.14
N LEU A 103 8.85 19.87 0.68
CA LEU A 103 9.17 19.16 1.93
C LEU A 103 8.03 19.21 2.95
N TYR A 104 7.31 20.33 3.04
CA TYR A 104 6.10 20.40 3.87
C TYR A 104 5.05 19.39 3.39
N SER A 105 4.83 19.28 2.08
CA SER A 105 3.92 18.27 1.52
C SER A 105 4.37 16.84 1.85
N LEU A 106 5.67 16.54 1.75
CA LEU A 106 6.22 15.24 2.17
C LEU A 106 5.98 14.95 3.65
N ALA A 107 6.25 15.95 4.51
CA ALA A 107 6.05 15.81 5.95
C ALA A 107 4.57 15.59 6.29
N LYS A 108 3.66 16.26 5.58
CA LYS A 108 2.22 16.08 5.72
C LYS A 108 1.80 14.64 5.37
N ILE A 109 2.16 14.16 4.16
CA ILE A 109 1.83 12.80 3.72
C ILE A 109 2.38 11.78 4.72
N PHE A 110 3.63 11.93 5.15
CA PHE A 110 4.24 11.04 6.14
C PHE A 110 3.51 11.05 7.48
N ALA A 111 3.14 12.23 7.99
CA ALA A 111 2.41 12.35 9.25
C ALA A 111 1.03 11.68 9.18
N GLU A 112 0.27 11.92 8.10
CA GLU A 112 -1.03 11.28 7.87
C GLU A 112 -0.91 9.76 7.80
N THR A 113 0.05 9.26 7.02
CA THR A 113 0.33 7.81 6.90
C THR A 113 0.68 7.19 8.25
N ALA A 114 1.58 7.84 9.00
CA ALA A 114 2.02 7.35 10.31
C ALA A 114 0.88 7.35 11.34
N SER A 115 -0.03 8.33 11.27
CA SER A 115 -1.24 8.37 12.11
C SER A 115 -2.20 7.22 11.79
N ILE A 116 -2.46 6.93 10.50
CA ILE A 116 -3.28 5.80 10.08
C ILE A 116 -2.65 4.48 10.54
N HIS A 117 -1.34 4.31 10.34
CA HIS A 117 -0.63 3.11 10.75
C HIS A 117 -0.64 2.93 12.29
N ALA A 118 -0.46 4.02 13.05
CA ALA A 118 -0.55 3.98 14.51
C ALA A 118 -1.95 3.55 14.98
N ALA A 119 -3.01 4.07 14.36
CA ALA A 119 -4.37 3.66 14.66
C ALA A 119 -4.63 2.19 14.32
N ALA A 120 -4.23 1.73 13.12
CA ALA A 120 -4.39 0.34 12.69
C ALA A 120 -3.67 -0.63 13.63
N THR A 121 -2.41 -0.35 13.97
CA THR A 121 -1.63 -1.20 14.89
C THR A 121 -2.17 -1.17 16.31
N ALA A 122 -2.72 -0.03 16.78
CA ALA A 122 -3.38 0.04 18.08
C ALA A 122 -4.65 -0.82 18.12
N ILE A 123 -5.51 -0.74 17.10
CA ILE A 123 -6.73 -1.55 16.99
C ILE A 123 -6.37 -3.05 16.99
N MET A 124 -5.39 -3.47 16.20
CA MET A 124 -4.96 -4.87 16.15
C MET A 124 -4.46 -5.43 17.49
N GLN A 125 -3.96 -4.58 18.39
CA GLN A 125 -3.41 -4.98 19.69
C GLN A 125 -4.44 -4.90 20.82
N LEU A 126 -5.37 -3.96 20.74
CA LEU A 126 -6.25 -3.59 21.85
C LEU A 126 -7.66 -4.16 21.70
N GLU A 127 -8.08 -4.47 20.47
CA GLU A 127 -9.43 -4.95 20.18
C GLU A 127 -9.37 -6.36 19.55
N PRO A 128 -10.34 -7.24 19.84
CA PRO A 128 -10.49 -8.50 19.12
C PRO A 128 -10.92 -8.24 17.68
N TRP A 129 -10.41 -9.03 16.74
CA TRP A 129 -10.77 -8.95 15.32
C TRP A 129 -10.69 -10.32 14.63
N ASP A 130 -11.68 -10.60 13.78
CA ASP A 130 -11.65 -11.72 12.83
C ASP A 130 -11.38 -11.23 11.39
N PHE A 131 -11.57 -9.93 11.14
CA PHE A 131 -11.27 -9.24 9.89
C PHE A 131 -10.70 -7.85 10.19
N MET A 132 -9.52 -7.55 9.62
CA MET A 132 -8.88 -6.25 9.73
C MET A 132 -8.57 -5.73 8.32
N ALA A 133 -8.96 -4.48 8.06
CA ALA A 133 -8.66 -3.79 6.81
C ALA A 133 -8.11 -2.39 7.12
N VAL A 134 -7.06 -2.00 6.41
CA VAL A 134 -6.48 -0.66 6.47
C VAL A 134 -6.20 -0.19 5.05
N TYR A 135 -6.56 1.06 4.77
CA TYR A 135 -6.31 1.72 3.50
C TYR A 135 -5.22 2.78 3.68
N TYR A 136 -4.28 2.83 2.75
CA TYR A 136 -3.22 3.84 2.70
C TYR A 136 -3.25 4.53 1.34
N ASP A 137 -3.60 5.81 1.31
CA ASP A 137 -3.55 6.70 0.13
C ASP A 137 -2.13 7.27 -0.12
N ALA A 138 -1.22 7.08 0.84
CA ALA A 138 0.06 7.76 0.87
C ALA A 138 0.94 7.54 -0.37
N ILE A 139 0.98 6.31 -0.91
CA ILE A 139 1.76 6.02 -2.12
C ILE A 139 1.22 6.84 -3.30
N ASP A 140 -0.09 6.96 -3.45
CA ASP A 140 -0.72 7.79 -4.49
C ASP A 140 -0.31 9.25 -4.33
N HIS A 141 -0.42 9.81 -3.12
CA HIS A 141 -0.01 11.19 -2.84
C HIS A 141 1.49 11.43 -3.04
N PHE A 142 2.35 10.48 -2.68
CA PHE A 142 3.78 10.55 -2.98
C PHE A 142 4.02 10.51 -4.49
N CYS A 143 3.28 9.70 -5.23
CA CYS A 143 3.43 9.59 -6.68
C CYS A 143 2.97 10.86 -7.39
N HIS A 144 1.80 11.42 -7.06
CA HIS A 144 1.35 12.71 -7.61
C HIS A 144 2.36 13.84 -7.35
N GLY A 145 2.97 13.88 -6.17
CA GLY A 145 3.97 14.90 -5.84
C GLY A 145 5.33 14.68 -6.54
N PHE A 146 5.75 13.42 -6.70
CA PHE A 146 7.17 13.11 -6.91
C PHE A 146 7.50 12.05 -7.97
N MET A 147 6.53 11.39 -8.60
CA MET A 147 6.76 10.39 -9.66
C MET A 147 7.50 10.99 -10.87
N ARG A 148 7.30 12.28 -11.15
CA ARG A 148 8.04 13.01 -12.20
C ARG A 148 9.56 13.07 -11.98
N TYR A 149 10.03 12.95 -10.73
CA TYR A 149 11.46 12.95 -10.40
C TYR A 149 12.05 11.53 -10.38
N ARG A 150 11.22 10.48 -10.47
CA ARG A 150 11.72 9.10 -10.47
C ARG A 150 12.73 8.87 -11.62
N PRO A 151 13.87 8.20 -11.38
CA PRO A 151 14.81 7.87 -12.44
C PRO A 151 14.19 7.03 -13.57
N PRO A 152 14.61 7.23 -14.84
CA PRO A 152 15.59 8.22 -15.30
C PRO A 152 15.03 9.66 -15.33
N ARG A 153 15.92 10.66 -15.20
CA ARG A 153 15.53 12.09 -15.25
C ARG A 153 14.97 12.47 -16.61
N SER A 154 13.79 13.07 -16.63
CA SER A 154 13.20 13.62 -17.86
C SER A 154 13.88 14.94 -18.26
N PRO A 155 14.04 15.25 -19.55
CA PRO A 155 14.73 16.46 -20.02
C PRO A 155 14.13 17.78 -19.52
N TRP A 156 12.81 17.81 -19.29
CA TRP A 156 12.09 18.99 -18.80
C TRP A 156 12.16 19.19 -17.28
N ILE A 157 12.79 18.27 -16.56
CA ILE A 157 12.95 18.36 -15.11
C ILE A 157 14.29 19.02 -14.80
N PRO A 158 14.32 20.16 -14.07
CA PRO A 158 15.55 20.78 -13.63
C PRO A 158 16.42 19.81 -12.84
N GLU A 159 17.73 19.84 -13.10
CA GLU A 159 18.70 18.94 -12.45
C GLU A 159 18.67 19.09 -10.92
N GLN A 160 18.63 20.33 -10.43
CA GLN A 160 18.54 20.61 -8.99
C GLN A 160 17.33 19.93 -8.32
N ASP A 161 16.15 19.98 -8.96
CA ASP A 161 14.94 19.35 -8.43
C ASP A 161 15.06 17.82 -8.45
N PHE A 162 15.63 17.26 -9.52
CA PHE A 162 15.86 15.83 -9.60
C PHE A 162 16.80 15.33 -8.50
N GLU A 163 17.93 15.99 -8.28
CA GLU A 163 18.88 15.62 -7.22
C GLU A 163 18.24 15.63 -5.84
N LEU A 164 17.32 16.56 -5.58
CA LEU A 164 16.61 16.64 -4.31
C LEU A 164 15.54 15.56 -4.13
N TYR A 165 14.83 15.19 -5.19
CA TYR A 165 13.56 14.45 -5.07
C TYR A 165 13.50 13.08 -5.74
N HIS A 166 14.51 12.66 -6.50
CA HIS A 166 14.47 11.39 -7.25
C HIS A 166 14.27 10.16 -6.35
N GLY A 167 14.72 10.21 -5.10
CA GLY A 167 14.63 9.11 -4.13
C GLY A 167 13.32 9.04 -3.35
N VAL A 168 12.42 10.03 -3.48
CA VAL A 168 11.21 10.13 -2.64
C VAL A 168 10.29 8.93 -2.81
N VAL A 169 9.95 8.58 -4.06
CA VAL A 169 9.00 7.49 -4.36
C VAL A 169 9.56 6.16 -3.85
N GLU A 170 10.84 5.89 -4.08
CA GLU A 170 11.48 4.68 -3.56
C GLU A 170 11.48 4.64 -2.03
N ALA A 171 11.77 5.76 -1.37
CA ALA A 171 11.71 5.87 0.08
C ALA A 171 10.28 5.63 0.63
N ALA A 172 9.25 6.08 -0.10
CA ALA A 172 7.85 5.85 0.26
C ALA A 172 7.47 4.36 0.20
N TYR A 173 7.90 3.62 -0.83
CA TYR A 173 7.70 2.17 -0.90
C TYR A 173 8.44 1.43 0.22
N ARG A 174 9.71 1.80 0.49
CA ARG A 174 10.47 1.23 1.62
C ARG A 174 9.82 1.51 2.98
N PHE A 175 9.22 2.69 3.15
CA PHE A 175 8.47 3.01 4.35
C PHE A 175 7.22 2.11 4.51
N HIS A 176 6.48 1.88 3.42
CA HIS A 176 5.34 0.96 3.43
C HIS A 176 5.73 -0.49 3.65
N ASP A 177 6.87 -0.93 3.12
CA ASP A 177 7.42 -2.26 3.36
C ASP A 177 7.71 -2.50 4.86
N LEU A 178 8.31 -1.51 5.54
CA LEU A 178 8.52 -1.58 6.99
C LEU A 178 7.20 -1.62 7.78
N MET A 179 6.21 -0.83 7.37
CA MET A 179 4.87 -0.84 7.99
C MET A 179 4.15 -2.17 7.76
N LEU A 180 4.24 -2.73 6.55
CA LEU A 180 3.71 -4.04 6.21
C LEU A 180 4.34 -5.12 7.11
N GLY A 181 5.66 -5.10 7.30
CA GLY A 181 6.34 -6.02 8.22
C GLY A 181 5.82 -5.95 9.66
N ALA A 182 5.49 -4.75 10.15
CA ALA A 182 4.86 -4.58 11.46
C ALA A 182 3.43 -5.17 11.50
N LEU A 183 2.60 -4.92 10.47
CA LEU A 183 1.25 -5.50 10.37
C LEU A 183 1.30 -7.02 10.29
N MET A 184 2.20 -7.58 9.48
CA MET A 184 2.40 -9.03 9.36
C MET A 184 2.81 -9.66 10.69
N THR A 185 3.67 -8.98 11.46
CA THR A 185 4.09 -9.44 12.80
C THR A 185 2.91 -9.47 13.77
N LEU A 186 2.06 -8.43 13.77
CA LEU A 186 0.88 -8.37 14.63
C LEU A 186 -0.22 -9.35 14.21
N ALA A 187 -0.36 -9.62 12.92
CA ALA A 187 -1.37 -10.55 12.39
C ALA A 187 -1.05 -12.02 12.73
N GLY A 188 0.23 -12.37 12.92
CA GLY A 188 0.65 -13.75 13.18
C GLY A 188 0.62 -14.65 11.94
N GLU A 189 0.99 -15.92 12.11
CA GLU A 189 1.11 -16.88 11.00
C GLU A 189 -0.22 -17.51 10.58
N ASP A 190 -1.20 -17.53 11.47
CA ASP A 190 -2.53 -18.13 11.25
C ASP A 190 -3.49 -17.20 10.50
N THR A 191 -3.08 -15.96 10.21
CA THR A 191 -3.90 -14.97 9.49
C THR A 191 -3.55 -14.94 8.00
N THR A 192 -4.59 -14.94 7.16
CA THR A 192 -4.42 -14.64 5.73
C THR A 192 -4.32 -13.15 5.49
N ILE A 193 -3.24 -12.73 4.84
CA ILE A 193 -2.92 -11.35 4.47
C ILE A 193 -3.16 -11.19 2.98
N VAL A 194 -3.93 -10.18 2.61
CA VAL A 194 -4.18 -9.79 1.21
C VAL A 194 -3.75 -8.34 1.04
N ILE A 195 -2.90 -8.10 0.05
CA ILE A 195 -2.50 -6.77 -0.39
C ILE A 195 -3.09 -6.56 -1.77
N ALA A 196 -3.83 -5.48 -1.94
CA ALA A 196 -4.38 -5.09 -3.22
C ALA A 196 -4.20 -3.58 -3.43
N SER A 197 -4.15 -3.16 -4.68
CA SER A 197 -4.18 -1.76 -5.08
C SER A 197 -5.14 -1.60 -6.25
N ASP A 198 -5.88 -0.50 -6.24
CA ASP A 198 -6.85 -0.08 -7.25
C ASP A 198 -6.19 0.31 -8.58
N HIS A 199 -5.01 0.91 -8.56
CA HIS A 199 -4.29 1.31 -9.76
C HIS A 199 -2.76 1.40 -9.56
N GLY A 200 -2.05 1.73 -10.62
CA GLY A 200 -0.62 2.03 -10.58
C GLY A 200 -0.35 3.48 -11.00
N PHE A 201 0.92 3.78 -11.22
CA PHE A 201 1.39 5.05 -11.80
C PHE A 201 2.34 4.79 -12.94
N HIS A 202 2.38 5.67 -13.94
CA HIS A 202 3.38 5.62 -15.00
C HIS A 202 4.77 5.97 -14.45
N PRO A 203 5.74 5.04 -14.41
CA PRO A 203 7.12 5.36 -14.04
C PRO A 203 8.00 5.61 -15.28
N ASP A 204 7.40 5.49 -16.47
CA ASP A 204 8.06 5.32 -17.75
C ASP A 204 7.93 6.58 -18.63
N ARG A 205 8.02 6.41 -19.95
CA ARG A 205 7.91 7.47 -20.96
C ARG A 205 6.52 8.11 -21.04
N LEU A 206 5.50 7.49 -20.45
CA LEU A 206 4.12 7.97 -20.45
C LEU A 206 3.85 8.94 -19.29
N ARG A 207 4.85 9.25 -18.45
CA ARG A 207 4.74 10.30 -17.44
C ARG A 207 4.38 11.64 -18.10
N PRO A 208 3.24 12.25 -17.76
CA PRO A 208 2.82 13.49 -18.39
C PRO A 208 3.72 14.65 -17.98
N GLN A 209 4.06 15.52 -18.94
CA GLN A 209 4.76 16.77 -18.65
C GLN A 209 3.83 17.80 -18.02
N HIS A 210 2.56 17.81 -18.45
CA HIS A 210 1.53 18.73 -17.98
C HIS A 210 0.26 17.93 -17.73
N LEU A 211 -0.44 18.29 -16.64
CA LEU A 211 -1.75 17.72 -16.34
C LEU A 211 -2.85 18.67 -16.83
N PRO A 212 -3.98 18.14 -17.32
CA PRO A 212 -5.17 18.92 -17.58
C PRO A 212 -5.59 19.69 -16.32
N ASN A 213 -6.00 20.95 -16.49
CA ASN A 213 -6.53 21.77 -15.39
C ASN A 213 -8.02 21.48 -15.16
N GLU A 214 -8.34 20.24 -14.83
CA GLU A 214 -9.69 19.76 -14.54
C GLU A 214 -9.64 18.75 -13.37
N PRO A 215 -10.76 18.49 -12.68
CA PRO A 215 -10.76 17.64 -11.48
C PRO A 215 -10.18 16.23 -11.71
N ALA A 216 -10.37 15.65 -12.90
CA ALA A 216 -9.87 14.33 -13.25
C ALA A 216 -8.44 14.35 -13.87
N GLY A 217 -7.83 15.53 -14.03
CA GLY A 217 -6.50 15.68 -14.64
C GLY A 217 -5.40 14.81 -14.02
N PRO A 218 -5.35 14.61 -12.68
CA PRO A 218 -4.37 13.71 -12.06
C PRO A 218 -4.46 12.24 -12.52
N ALA A 219 -5.61 11.78 -13.01
CA ALA A 219 -5.79 10.40 -13.48
C ALA A 219 -4.91 10.05 -14.69
N GLU A 220 -4.42 11.05 -15.45
CA GLU A 220 -3.46 10.86 -16.55
C GLU A 220 -2.09 10.32 -16.06
N GLU A 221 -1.78 10.46 -14.77
CA GLU A 221 -0.55 9.89 -14.19
C GLU A 221 -0.70 8.40 -13.85
N HIS A 222 -1.95 7.91 -13.77
CA HIS A 222 -2.27 6.57 -13.32
C HIS A 222 -2.09 5.53 -14.41
N ARG A 223 -1.62 4.34 -14.02
CA ARG A 223 -1.70 3.12 -14.82
C ARG A 223 -2.92 2.34 -14.38
N PRO A 224 -3.66 1.67 -15.29
CA PRO A 224 -4.83 0.89 -14.90
C PRO A 224 -4.49 -0.40 -14.15
N TYR A 225 -3.20 -0.70 -13.94
CA TYR A 225 -2.74 -1.94 -13.32
C TYR A 225 -2.20 -1.66 -11.91
N GLY A 226 -2.90 -2.18 -10.90
CA GLY A 226 -2.43 -2.27 -9.52
C GLY A 226 -1.66 -3.56 -9.24
N ILE A 227 -1.61 -3.95 -7.96
CA ILE A 227 -1.00 -5.20 -7.49
C ILE A 227 -2.03 -6.03 -6.74
N LEU A 228 -1.82 -7.34 -6.73
CA LEU A 228 -2.48 -8.28 -5.82
C LEU A 228 -1.43 -9.27 -5.30
N ALA A 229 -1.38 -9.45 -3.99
CA ALA A 229 -0.57 -10.46 -3.33
C ALA A 229 -1.33 -11.05 -2.15
N MET A 230 -1.20 -12.36 -1.94
CA MET A 230 -1.89 -13.08 -0.88
C MET A 230 -0.91 -14.01 -0.15
N LYS A 231 -1.03 -14.13 1.17
CA LYS A 231 -0.24 -15.05 1.99
C LYS A 231 -1.07 -15.51 3.18
N GLY A 232 -1.18 -16.82 3.40
CA GLY A 232 -1.88 -17.35 4.57
C GLY A 232 -2.07 -18.86 4.51
N PRO A 233 -2.72 -19.44 5.52
CA PRO A 233 -3.16 -20.84 5.48
C PRO A 233 -4.04 -21.12 4.25
N GLY A 234 -3.76 -22.21 3.52
CA GLY A 234 -4.52 -22.61 2.34
C GLY A 234 -4.35 -21.72 1.10
N ILE A 235 -3.39 -20.78 1.12
CA ILE A 235 -2.99 -20.00 -0.05
C ILE A 235 -1.73 -20.62 -0.66
N LYS A 236 -1.78 -20.85 -1.97
CA LYS A 236 -0.66 -21.38 -2.75
C LYS A 236 0.59 -20.52 -2.61
N ARG A 237 1.74 -21.18 -2.51
CA ARG A 237 3.06 -20.52 -2.38
C ARG A 237 3.75 -20.46 -3.72
N ASP A 238 4.44 -19.34 -3.97
CA ASP A 238 5.23 -19.10 -5.18
C ASP A 238 4.45 -19.28 -6.51
N GLU A 239 3.15 -19.01 -6.48
CA GLU A 239 2.25 -19.10 -7.63
C GLU A 239 1.79 -17.73 -8.10
N LEU A 240 1.65 -17.58 -9.43
CA LEU A 240 1.15 -16.36 -10.04
C LEU A 240 -0.37 -16.43 -10.23
N VAL A 241 -1.05 -15.35 -9.83
CA VAL A 241 -2.48 -15.17 -10.10
C VAL A 241 -2.64 -14.38 -11.40
N PHE A 242 -3.31 -14.99 -12.39
CA PHE A 242 -3.54 -14.37 -13.69
C PHE A 242 -4.99 -13.90 -13.84
N GLY A 243 -5.16 -12.73 -14.47
CA GLY A 243 -6.47 -12.21 -14.85
C GLY A 243 -7.37 -11.81 -13.67
N ALA A 244 -6.77 -11.48 -12.52
CA ALA A 244 -7.48 -10.87 -11.41
C ALA A 244 -7.88 -9.43 -11.73
N THR A 245 -9.08 -9.06 -11.28
CA THR A 245 -9.61 -7.71 -11.34
C THR A 245 -9.92 -7.21 -9.94
N LEU A 246 -10.08 -5.89 -9.77
CA LEU A 246 -10.46 -5.30 -8.48
C LEU A 246 -11.77 -5.89 -7.93
N LEU A 247 -12.70 -6.26 -8.83
CA LEU A 247 -14.00 -6.83 -8.46
C LEU A 247 -13.87 -8.23 -7.86
N ASP A 248 -12.77 -8.94 -8.12
CA ASP A 248 -12.54 -10.32 -7.66
C ASP A 248 -12.09 -10.38 -6.18
N VAL A 249 -11.66 -9.25 -5.60
CA VAL A 249 -11.14 -9.19 -4.23
C VAL A 249 -12.22 -9.57 -3.22
N THR A 250 -13.41 -8.94 -3.28
CA THR A 250 -14.48 -9.19 -2.30
C THR A 250 -15.02 -10.63 -2.36
N PRO A 251 -15.37 -11.21 -3.53
CA PRO A 251 -15.75 -12.62 -3.62
C PRO A 251 -14.71 -13.59 -3.05
N THR A 252 -13.43 -13.30 -3.29
CA THR A 252 -12.31 -14.11 -2.78
C THR A 252 -12.21 -14.02 -1.26
N LEU A 253 -12.36 -12.84 -0.68
CA LEU A 253 -12.41 -12.66 0.78
C LEU A 253 -13.61 -13.38 1.40
N LEU A 254 -14.80 -13.28 0.83
CA LEU A 254 -15.98 -14.02 1.31
C LEU A 254 -15.72 -15.54 1.35
N THR A 255 -15.07 -16.06 0.31
CA THR A 255 -14.70 -17.48 0.24
C THR A 255 -13.72 -17.88 1.36
N LEU A 256 -12.73 -17.02 1.68
CA LEU A 256 -11.82 -17.24 2.81
C LEU A 256 -12.55 -17.34 4.16
N PHE A 257 -13.65 -16.61 4.32
CA PHE A 257 -14.50 -16.68 5.52
C PHE A 257 -15.52 -17.83 5.49
N GLY A 258 -15.54 -18.66 4.43
CA GLY A 258 -16.57 -19.69 4.25
C GLY A 258 -17.97 -19.12 4.01
N LEU A 259 -18.05 -17.86 3.57
CA LEU A 259 -19.31 -17.16 3.30
C LEU A 259 -19.70 -17.28 1.81
N PRO A 260 -21.01 -17.30 1.50
CA PRO A 260 -21.48 -17.35 0.13
C PRO A 260 -21.18 -16.05 -0.62
N VAL A 261 -20.83 -16.17 -1.91
CA VAL A 261 -20.68 -15.02 -2.82
C VAL A 261 -22.05 -14.55 -3.31
N GLY A 262 -22.24 -13.23 -3.37
CA GLY A 262 -23.46 -12.62 -3.89
C GLY A 262 -23.67 -12.93 -5.37
N ARG A 263 -24.92 -13.19 -5.78
CA ARG A 263 -25.27 -13.47 -7.19
C ARG A 263 -25.16 -12.23 -8.08
N ASP A 264 -25.16 -11.06 -7.48
CA ASP A 264 -25.08 -9.72 -8.06
C ASP A 264 -23.65 -9.16 -8.08
N MET A 265 -22.66 -9.93 -7.62
CA MET A 265 -21.25 -9.55 -7.71
C MET A 265 -20.73 -9.83 -9.13
N ASP A 266 -20.21 -8.80 -9.79
CA ASP A 266 -19.60 -8.91 -11.13
C ASP A 266 -18.24 -9.64 -11.10
N GLY A 267 -17.56 -9.62 -9.96
CA GLY A 267 -16.29 -10.31 -9.75
C GLY A 267 -16.45 -11.80 -9.48
N LYS A 268 -15.35 -12.53 -9.61
CA LYS A 268 -15.27 -13.98 -9.38
C LYS A 268 -14.31 -14.30 -8.23
N VAL A 269 -14.47 -15.49 -7.67
CA VAL A 269 -13.50 -16.04 -6.72
C VAL A 269 -12.20 -16.37 -7.47
N LEU A 270 -11.06 -15.95 -6.93
CA LEU A 270 -9.73 -16.30 -7.44
C LEU A 270 -9.36 -17.73 -7.02
N VAL A 271 -10.09 -18.72 -7.54
CA VAL A 271 -9.96 -20.14 -7.19
C VAL A 271 -8.54 -20.68 -7.35
N THR A 272 -7.76 -20.11 -8.27
CA THR A 272 -6.37 -20.51 -8.51
C THR A 272 -5.41 -20.12 -7.40
N ALA A 273 -5.82 -19.23 -6.48
CA ALA A 273 -5.00 -18.79 -5.35
C ALA A 273 -5.02 -19.77 -4.16
N PHE A 274 -6.00 -20.69 -4.10
CA PHE A 274 -6.16 -21.65 -3.02
C PHE A 274 -5.49 -22.99 -3.31
N ASP A 275 -5.03 -23.68 -2.26
CA ASP A 275 -4.52 -25.06 -2.29
C ASP A 275 -5.61 -26.10 -2.59
#